data_AF-A0A1A8NSN0-F1
#
_entry.id   AF-A0A1A8NSN0-F1
#
_cell.length_a   1.000
_cell.length_b   1.000
_cell.length_c   1.000
_cell.angle_alpha   90.00
_cell.angle_beta   90.00
_cell.angle_gamma   90.00
#
_symmetry.space_group_name_H-M   'P 1'
#
loop_
_entity.id
_entity.type
_entity.pdbx_description
1 polymer ?
#
loop_
_entity_poly.entity_id
_entity_poly.type
_entity_poly.pdbx_seq_one_letter_code
_entity_poly.pdbx_strand_id
1 'polypeptide(L)'
;MHRPLLPRNGALTAIRYRDEPFVRPYADAGGPGFLLMHDNAWPHVARVCRQHLEDEGIETIEWPSRSPYLNPIEHLWDIMFWSTRRRQVARQTVQELRDALTQIWEEMPQDTIRCLIRSMPRRCQACTRARGGHTRY
;
A
#
# COMPACT_ATOMS: atom_id res chain seq x y z
N MET A 1 -4.60 -9.46 -14.59
CA MET A 1 -3.25 -9.34 -14.01
C MET A 1 -3.01 -7.84 -13.80
N HIS A 2 -3.01 -7.36 -12.55
CA HIS A 2 -2.89 -5.92 -12.27
C HIS A 2 -1.43 -5.53 -12.08
N ARG A 3 -0.99 -4.54 -12.86
CA ARG A 3 0.37 -3.99 -12.87
C ARG A 3 0.61 -3.23 -11.56
N PRO A 4 1.75 -3.43 -10.87
CA PRO A 4 2.03 -2.71 -9.63
C PRO A 4 2.24 -1.22 -9.93
N LEU A 5 1.76 -0.37 -9.03
CA LEU A 5 2.02 1.07 -9.07
C LEU A 5 3.47 1.32 -8.64
N LEU A 6 4.37 1.42 -9.62
CA LEU A 6 5.78 1.74 -9.35
C LEU A 6 5.96 3.24 -9.07
N PRO A 7 6.90 3.64 -8.19
CA PRO A 7 7.18 5.04 -7.94
C PRO A 7 7.62 5.77 -9.23
N ARG A 8 6.87 6.80 -9.62
CA ARG A 8 7.29 7.79 -10.63
C ARG A 8 8.14 8.86 -9.97
N ASN A 9 9.05 9.49 -10.72
CA ASN A 9 9.99 10.49 -10.20
C ASN A 9 9.28 11.63 -9.42
N GLY A 10 9.94 12.12 -8.37
CA GLY A 10 9.49 13.24 -7.53
C GLY A 10 8.59 12.82 -6.35
N ALA A 11 8.51 13.69 -5.34
CA ALA A 11 7.68 13.46 -4.15
C ALA A 11 6.18 13.38 -4.50
N LEU A 12 5.45 12.54 -3.77
CA LEU A 12 3.99 12.50 -3.83
C LEU A 12 3.42 13.73 -3.12
N THR A 13 2.74 14.60 -3.87
CA THR A 13 2.02 15.76 -3.33
C THR A 13 0.53 15.45 -3.22
N ALA A 14 -0.22 16.24 -2.45
CA ALA A 14 -1.68 16.10 -2.37
C ALA A 14 -2.34 16.19 -3.75
N ILE A 15 -1.89 17.13 -4.59
CA ILE A 15 -2.42 17.29 -5.95
C ILE A 15 -2.15 16.03 -6.80
N ARG A 16 -0.93 15.49 -6.76
CA ARG A 16 -0.61 14.24 -7.48
C ARG A 16 -1.40 13.05 -6.95
N TYR A 17 -1.61 12.98 -5.64
CA TYR A 17 -2.41 11.90 -5.04
C TYR A 17 -3.87 11.96 -5.46
N ARG A 18 -4.44 13.18 -5.59
CA ARG A 18 -5.79 13.41 -6.10
C ARG A 18 -5.92 13.06 -7.59
N ASP A 19 -5.00 13.56 -8.42
CA ASP A 19 -5.16 13.53 -9.88
C ASP A 19 -4.80 12.18 -10.50
N GLU A 20 -4.02 11.35 -9.79
CA GLU A 20 -3.65 10.04 -10.30
C GLU A 20 -4.80 9.03 -10.07
N PRO A 21 -5.20 8.26 -11.10
CA PRO A 21 -6.35 7.35 -11.04
C PRO A 21 -6.01 6.04 -10.32
N PHE A 22 -5.35 6.12 -9.16
CA PHE A 22 -4.86 4.96 -8.43
C PHE A 22 -5.96 4.18 -7.73
N VAL A 23 -7.06 4.83 -7.34
CA VAL A 23 -8.09 4.21 -6.51
C VAL A 23 -9.34 3.87 -7.30
N ARG A 24 -9.82 4.81 -8.13
CA ARG A 24 -11.11 4.68 -8.82
C ARG A 24 -11.29 3.36 -9.60
N PRO A 25 -10.33 2.93 -10.45
CA PRO A 25 -10.48 1.69 -11.20
C PRO A 25 -10.62 0.45 -10.30
N TYR A 26 -10.05 0.49 -9.09
CA TYR A 26 -10.11 -0.61 -8.13
C TYR A 26 -11.36 -0.56 -7.26
N ALA A 27 -11.88 0.63 -6.96
CA ALA A 27 -13.17 0.78 -6.29
C ALA A 27 -14.29 0.16 -7.13
N ASP A 28 -14.31 0.44 -8.43
CA ASP A 28 -15.30 -0.14 -9.36
C ASP A 28 -15.16 -1.67 -9.46
N ALA A 29 -13.93 -2.18 -9.47
CA ALA A 29 -13.67 -3.63 -9.50
C ALA A 29 -13.97 -4.34 -8.17
N GLY A 30 -13.81 -3.64 -7.04
CA GLY A 30 -14.08 -4.16 -5.69
C GLY A 30 -15.57 -4.32 -5.39
N GLY A 31 -16.42 -3.55 -6.08
CA GLY A 31 -17.87 -3.62 -5.95
C GLY A 31 -18.42 -2.98 -4.67
N PRO A 32 -19.71 -3.20 -4.37
CA PRO A 32 -20.36 -2.62 -3.19
C PRO A 32 -19.66 -3.00 -1.89
N GLY A 33 -19.41 -2.01 -1.02
CA GLY A 33 -18.71 -2.20 0.24
C GLY A 33 -17.18 -2.17 0.15
N PHE A 34 -16.62 -1.72 -0.98
CA PHE A 34 -15.20 -1.39 -1.08
C PHE A 34 -14.83 -0.31 -0.06
N LEU A 35 -13.79 -0.58 0.72
CA LEU A 35 -13.20 0.38 1.65
C LEU A 35 -11.74 0.61 1.28
N LEU A 36 -11.37 1.87 1.04
CA LEU A 36 -9.99 2.25 0.81
C LEU A 36 -9.24 2.27 2.14
N MET A 37 -8.18 1.47 2.23
CA MET A 37 -7.20 1.58 3.30
C MET A 37 -5.97 2.36 2.81
N HIS A 38 -5.65 3.47 3.45
CA HIS A 38 -4.41 4.22 3.26
C HIS A 38 -3.89 4.75 4.61
N ASP A 39 -2.60 5.09 4.67
CA ASP A 39 -2.02 5.66 5.88
C ASP A 39 -2.29 7.18 5.98
N ASN A 40 -2.06 7.75 7.16
CA ASN A 40 -2.27 9.19 7.41
C ASN A 40 -1.11 10.06 6.89
N ALA A 41 -0.44 9.69 5.80
CA ALA A 41 0.58 10.52 5.18
C ALA A 41 -0.01 11.88 4.78
N TRP A 42 0.78 12.94 4.87
CA TRP A 42 0.30 14.32 4.68
C TRP A 42 -0.51 14.55 3.39
N PRO A 43 -0.12 13.99 2.22
CA PRO A 43 -0.93 14.06 1.00
C PRO A 43 -2.31 13.39 1.14
N HIS A 44 -2.40 12.26 1.82
CA HIS A 44 -3.63 11.46 1.94
C HIS A 44 -4.68 12.13 2.82
N VAL A 45 -4.23 12.84 3.87
CA VAL A 45 -5.10 13.55 4.81
C VAL A 45 -5.38 15.00 4.41
N ALA A 46 -4.78 15.47 3.32
CA ALA A 46 -5.03 16.81 2.80
C ALA A 46 -6.51 16.96 2.45
N ARG A 47 -7.10 18.12 2.79
CA ARG A 47 -8.53 18.41 2.55
C ARG A 47 -8.94 18.15 1.09
N VAL A 48 -8.09 18.53 0.14
CA VAL A 48 -8.35 18.35 -1.29
C VAL A 48 -8.46 16.88 -1.70
N CYS A 49 -7.74 15.98 -1.03
CA CYS A 49 -7.76 14.55 -1.31
C CYS A 49 -8.94 13.87 -0.63
N ARG A 50 -9.27 14.25 0.61
CA ARG A 50 -10.48 13.76 1.30
C ARG A 50 -11.74 14.11 0.53
N GLN A 51 -11.87 15.38 0.13
CA GLN A 51 -13.02 15.83 -0.65
C GLN A 51 -13.13 15.06 -1.97
N HIS A 52 -12.02 14.84 -2.66
CA HIS A 52 -12.04 14.08 -3.91
C HIS A 52 -12.50 12.63 -3.72
N LEU A 53 -12.03 11.95 -2.66
CA LEU A 53 -12.49 10.59 -2.35
C LEU A 53 -13.99 10.57 -2.01
N GLU A 54 -14.48 11.55 -1.28
CA GLU A 54 -15.91 11.72 -0.98
C GLU A 54 -16.74 11.96 -2.26
N ASP A 55 -16.29 12.84 -3.15
CA ASP A 55 -16.96 13.14 -4.42
C ASP A 55 -17.02 11.92 -5.35
N GLU A 56 -16.00 11.05 -5.28
CA GLU A 56 -15.95 9.77 -6.01
C GLU A 56 -16.78 8.66 -5.33
N GLY A 57 -17.34 8.90 -4.14
CA GLY A 57 -18.08 7.91 -3.36
C GLY A 57 -17.19 6.81 -2.78
N ILE A 58 -15.91 7.10 -2.53
CA ILE A 58 -14.93 6.16 -2.00
C ILE A 58 -14.84 6.33 -0.49
N GLU A 59 -15.34 5.33 0.24
CA GLU A 59 -15.20 5.27 1.70
C GLU A 59 -13.77 4.88 2.11
N THR A 60 -13.28 5.46 3.20
CA THR A 60 -11.95 5.18 3.75
C THR A 60 -12.02 4.54 5.14
N ILE A 61 -11.08 3.65 5.45
CA ILE A 61 -10.93 3.09 6.79
C ILE A 61 -10.16 4.07 7.66
N GLU A 62 -10.69 4.41 8.84
CA GLU A 62 -9.93 5.18 9.83
C GLU A 62 -8.67 4.42 10.26
N TRP A 63 -7.51 5.04 10.04
CA TRP A 63 -6.22 4.45 10.35
C TRP A 63 -5.53 5.19 11.50
N PRO A 64 -4.96 4.48 12.49
CA PRO A 64 -4.21 5.12 13.56
C PRO A 64 -2.89 5.70 13.03
N SER A 65 -2.59 6.94 13.43
CA SER A 65 -1.34 7.61 13.08
C SER A 65 -0.11 6.82 13.57
N ARG A 66 0.97 6.83 12.78
CA ARG A 66 2.28 6.21 13.13
C ARG A 66 2.21 4.71 13.47
N SER A 67 1.34 3.96 12.79
CA SER A 67 1.21 2.51 12.97
C SER A 67 1.65 1.72 11.74
N PRO A 68 2.94 1.75 11.36
CA PRO A 68 3.43 1.05 10.16
C PRO A 68 3.22 -0.47 10.25
N TYR A 69 3.33 -1.03 11.45
CA TYR A 69 3.13 -2.47 11.74
C TYR A 69 1.72 -2.98 11.46
N LEU A 70 0.73 -2.08 11.44
CA LEU A 70 -0.62 -2.43 11.06
C LEU A 70 -0.80 -2.49 9.54
N ASN A 71 0.09 -1.87 8.75
CA ASN A 71 -0.12 -1.68 7.32
C ASN A 71 0.42 -2.90 6.54
N PRO A 72 -0.44 -3.77 5.98
CA PRO A 72 0.03 -4.97 5.27
C PRO A 72 0.90 -4.64 4.06
N ILE A 73 0.75 -3.44 3.48
CA ILE A 73 1.55 -3.04 2.32
C ILE A 73 3.03 -2.86 2.70
N GLU A 74 3.35 -2.46 3.93
CA GLU A 74 4.74 -2.32 4.40
C GLU A 74 5.43 -3.68 4.40
N HIS A 75 4.73 -4.73 4.87
CA HIS A 75 5.25 -6.10 4.77
C HIS A 75 5.41 -6.58 3.34
N LEU A 76 4.52 -6.16 2.44
CA LEU A 76 4.61 -6.49 1.02
C LEU A 76 5.85 -5.84 0.40
N TRP A 77 6.10 -4.58 0.73
CA TRP A 77 7.31 -3.85 0.33
C TRP A 77 8.58 -4.51 0.88
N ASP A 78 8.58 -4.97 2.14
CA ASP A 78 9.70 -5.72 2.71
C ASP A 78 9.97 -7.01 1.92
N ILE A 79 8.93 -7.79 1.61
CA ILE A 79 9.07 -9.03 0.81
C ILE A 79 9.69 -8.70 -0.55
N MET A 80 9.21 -7.64 -1.22
CA MET A 80 9.76 -7.22 -2.51
C MET A 80 11.22 -6.77 -2.37
N PHE A 81 11.53 -5.95 -1.37
CA PHE A 81 12.89 -5.46 -1.09
C PHE A 81 13.89 -6.59 -0.85
N TRP A 82 13.53 -7.56 0.00
CA TRP A 82 14.38 -8.73 0.26
C TRP A 82 14.52 -9.61 -0.97
N SER A 83 13.47 -9.74 -1.79
CA SER A 83 13.53 -10.47 -3.06
C SER A 83 14.48 -9.80 -4.05
N THR A 84 14.44 -8.46 -4.17
CA THR A 84 15.39 -7.69 -4.99
C THR A 84 16.83 -7.87 -4.52
N ARG A 85 17.06 -7.83 -3.20
CA ARG A 85 18.40 -8.07 -2.61
C ARG A 85 18.93 -9.47 -2.90
N ARG A 86 18.09 -10.50 -2.77
CA ARG A 86 18.47 -11.91 -3.02
C ARG A 86 18.84 -12.17 -4.47
N ARG A 87 18.13 -11.55 -5.41
CA ARG A 87 18.41 -11.66 -6.85
C ARG A 87 19.71 -10.96 -7.26
N GLN A 88 20.39 -10.29 -6.33
CA GLN A 88 21.58 -9.47 -6.62
C GLN A 88 21.34 -8.54 -7.82
N VAL A 89 20.14 -7.96 -7.95
CA VAL A 89 19.86 -6.95 -8.97
C VAL A 89 20.70 -5.73 -8.60
N ALA A 90 21.93 -5.74 -9.09
CA ALA A 90 22.97 -4.82 -8.74
C ALA A 90 22.83 -3.57 -9.63
N ARG A 91 21.81 -2.76 -9.31
CA ARG A 91 21.90 -1.30 -9.19
C ARG A 91 22.47 -0.49 -10.38
N GLN A 92 22.46 -0.94 -11.63
CA GLN A 92 23.10 -0.14 -12.68
C GLN A 92 22.17 0.96 -13.19
N THR A 93 20.86 0.72 -13.25
CA THR A 93 19.89 1.76 -13.65
C THR A 93 18.56 1.71 -12.88
N VAL A 94 17.83 2.84 -12.89
CA VAL A 94 16.45 2.92 -12.40
C VAL A 94 15.52 1.98 -13.21
N GLN A 95 15.82 1.76 -14.49
CA GLN A 95 15.00 0.91 -15.36
C GLN A 95 15.11 -0.57 -14.95
N GLU A 96 16.31 -1.07 -14.74
CA GLU A 96 16.54 -2.45 -14.26
C GLU A 96 15.85 -2.71 -12.91
N LEU A 97 15.88 -1.72 -12.01
CA LEU A 97 15.18 -1.83 -10.73
C LEU A 97 13.65 -1.94 -10.93
N ARG A 98 13.08 -1.15 -11.84
CA ARG A 98 11.64 -1.21 -12.17
C ARG A 98 11.26 -2.55 -12.78
N ASP A 99 12.08 -3.07 -13.69
CA ASP A 99 11.82 -4.35 -14.36
C ASP A 99 11.91 -5.50 -13.36
N ALA A 100 12.93 -5.50 -12.49
CA ALA A 100 13.05 -6.48 -11.42
C ALA A 100 11.89 -6.43 -10.42
N LEU A 101 11.44 -5.25 -10.00
CA LEU A 101 10.29 -5.10 -9.11
C LEU A 101 9.00 -5.61 -9.76
N THR A 102 8.83 -5.35 -11.07
CA THR A 102 7.68 -5.85 -11.84
C THR A 102 7.69 -7.38 -11.88
N GLN A 103 8.84 -7.98 -12.19
CA GLN A 103 8.98 -9.43 -12.22
C GLN A 103 8.73 -10.06 -10.84
N ILE A 104 9.28 -9.49 -9.77
CA ILE A 104 9.05 -9.95 -8.39
C ILE A 104 7.56 -9.91 -8.05
N TRP A 105 6.86 -8.85 -8.46
CA TRP A 105 5.42 -8.72 -8.25
C TRP A 105 4.63 -9.79 -9.01
N GLU A 106 4.94 -9.99 -10.28
CA GLU A 106 4.24 -10.96 -11.14
C GLU A 106 4.44 -12.40 -10.68
N GLU A 107 5.64 -12.73 -10.18
CA GLU A 107 5.98 -14.05 -9.64
C GLU A 107 5.47 -14.25 -8.21
N MET A 108 5.00 -13.19 -7.54
CA MET A 108 4.55 -13.29 -6.16
C MET A 108 3.28 -14.15 -6.07
N PRO A 109 3.29 -15.23 -5.26
CA PRO A 109 2.09 -16.04 -5.08
C PRO A 109 0.96 -15.19 -4.49
N GLN A 110 -0.24 -15.30 -5.08
CA GLN A 110 -1.43 -14.61 -4.56
C GLN A 110 -1.74 -14.98 -3.10
N ASP A 111 -1.38 -16.19 -2.68
CA ASP A 111 -1.52 -16.61 -1.29
C ASP A 111 -0.66 -15.80 -0.32
N THR A 112 0.45 -15.20 -0.75
CA THR A 112 1.24 -14.25 0.05
C THR A 112 0.38 -13.04 0.41
N ILE A 113 -0.27 -12.43 -0.58
CA ILE A 113 -1.15 -11.25 -0.39
C ILE A 113 -2.36 -11.65 0.47
N ARG A 114 -2.99 -12.79 0.18
CA ARG A 114 -4.12 -13.28 0.99
C ARG A 114 -3.74 -13.55 2.44
N CYS A 115 -2.56 -14.11 2.70
CA CYS A 115 -2.05 -14.33 4.05
C CYS A 115 -1.82 -13.02 4.80
N LEU A 116 -1.29 -11.99 4.13
CA LEU A 116 -1.12 -10.66 4.70
C LEU A 116 -2.48 -10.04 5.08
N ILE A 117 -3.46 -10.08 4.18
CA ILE A 117 -4.83 -9.58 4.45
C ILE A 117 -5.45 -10.35 5.63
N ARG A 118 -5.40 -11.69 5.62
CA ARG A 118 -5.93 -12.54 6.70
C ARG A 118 -5.20 -12.36 8.03
N SER A 119 -4.01 -11.75 8.05
CA SER A 119 -3.29 -11.45 9.28
C SER A 119 -3.82 -10.22 10.01
N MET A 120 -4.61 -9.37 9.34
CA MET A 120 -5.07 -8.08 9.89
C MET A 120 -5.76 -8.18 11.25
N PRO A 121 -6.73 -9.09 11.48
CA PRO A 121 -7.35 -9.21 12.80
C PRO A 121 -6.35 -9.47 13.92
N ARG A 122 -5.33 -10.31 13.65
CA ARG A 122 -4.27 -10.63 14.63
C ARG A 122 -3.35 -9.44 14.89
N ARG A 123 -3.02 -8.65 13.85
CA ARG A 123 -2.24 -7.42 13.98
C ARG A 123 -2.98 -6.36 14.81
N CYS A 124 -4.25 -6.13 14.51
CA CYS A 124 -5.09 -5.20 15.27
C CYS A 124 -5.15 -5.60 16.75
N GLN A 125 -5.41 -6.88 17.04
CA GLN A 125 -5.40 -7.39 18.42
C GLN A 125 -4.04 -7.20 19.12
N ALA A 126 -2.93 -7.42 18.41
CA ALA A 126 -1.60 -7.19 18.96
C ALA A 126 -1.37 -5.71 19.29
N CYS A 127 -1.78 -4.79 18.40
CA CYS A 127 -1.70 -3.35 18.63
C CYS A 127 -2.58 -2.91 19.82
N THR A 128 -3.81 -3.43 19.92
CA THR A 128 -4.69 -3.17 21.08
C THR A 128 -4.05 -3.63 22.38
N ARG A 129 -3.48 -4.85 22.42
CA ARG A 129 -2.77 -5.36 23.61
C ARG A 129 -1.55 -4.53 23.97
N ALA A 130 -0.84 -4.02 22.97
CA ALA A 130 0.30 -3.11 23.15
C ALA A 130 -0.12 -1.66 23.46
N ARG A 131 -1.42 -1.36 23.55
CA ARG A 131 -1.98 -0.01 23.73
C ARG A 131 -1.45 0.99 22.70
N GLY A 132 -1.34 0.57 21.43
CA GLY A 132 -0.77 1.38 20.35
C GLY A 132 0.77 1.38 20.30
N GLY A 133 1.43 0.62 21.17
CA GLY A 133 2.88 0.42 21.15
C GLY A 133 3.36 -0.51 20.03
N HIS A 134 4.69 -0.66 19.94
CA HIS A 134 5.37 -1.49 18.94
C HIS A 134 4.94 -2.96 19.02
N THR A 135 4.69 -3.60 17.86
CA THR A 135 4.33 -5.02 17.77
C THR A 135 5.43 -5.86 17.13
N ARG A 136 5.28 -7.18 17.08
CA ARG A 136 6.24 -8.07 16.37
C ARG A 136 6.01 -8.16 14.86
N TYR A 137 4.83 -7.72 14.44
CA TYR A 137 4.57 -7.31 13.07
C TYR A 137 5.22 -5.97 12.85
#